data_AF-A0A518CP24-F1
#
_entry.id   AF-A0A518CP24-F1
#
_cell.length_a   1.000
_cell.length_b   1.000
_cell.length_c   1.000
_cell.angle_alpha   90.00
_cell.angle_beta   90.00
_cell.angle_gamma   90.00
#
_symmetry.space_group_name_H-M   'P 1'
#
loop_
_entity.id
_entity.type
_entity.pdbx_description
1 polymer ?
#
loop_
_entity_poly.entity_id
_entity_poly.type
_entity_poly.pdbx_seq_one_letter_code
_entity_poly.pdbx_strand_id
1 'polypeptide(L)'
;MFNRLLAYYRRFGSTPKRHVPSSPELPELWSKDGLQPRLEVLTGADTSVLTAICDDYWGSFLVAQDVSIIRHPDVHHRALEILTTRKNEAVTWACQRLKHENYEAREDAASLIAQLARKGALLDDEQVVAKELRILAVTPPREDSKEAQAATAALIALSIIGGTECMAAVRHVITSADWDDDDNQWECAEILANHTNESFMDSEDPVAAAKEWLQEHPISEC
;
A
#
# COMPACT_ATOMS: atom_id res chain seq x y z
N MET A 1 -2.27 9.25 10.76
CA MET A 1 -2.39 7.88 10.21
C MET A 1 -1.44 6.86 10.85
N PHE A 2 -0.12 7.11 11.00
CA PHE A 2 0.84 6.17 11.65
C PHE A 2 0.44 5.66 13.06
N ASN A 3 -0.20 6.51 13.87
CA ASN A 3 -0.63 6.13 15.22
C ASN A 3 -1.82 5.15 15.26
N ARG A 4 -2.57 4.97 14.16
CA ARG A 4 -3.68 4.00 14.09
C ARG A 4 -3.20 2.60 13.70
N LEU A 5 -2.25 2.49 12.76
CA LEU A 5 -1.61 1.21 12.41
C LEU A 5 -0.83 0.64 13.61
N LEU A 6 0.00 1.45 14.29
CA LEU A 6 0.75 0.99 15.46
C LEU A 6 -0.12 0.59 16.67
N ALA A 7 -1.33 1.15 16.80
CA ALA A 7 -2.24 0.83 17.89
C ALA A 7 -3.02 -0.49 17.66
N TYR A 8 -3.25 -0.87 16.40
CA TYR A 8 -3.99 -2.09 16.04
C TYR A 8 -3.17 -3.37 16.32
N TYR A 9 -1.86 -3.36 16.07
CA TYR A 9 -1.02 -4.56 16.18
C TYR A 9 -0.58 -4.95 17.60
N ARG A 10 -0.84 -4.12 18.63
CA ARG A 10 -0.66 -4.53 20.03
C ARG A 10 -1.68 -5.61 20.48
N ARG A 11 -2.68 -5.91 19.66
CA ARG A 11 -3.83 -6.75 20.03
C ARG A 11 -3.70 -8.23 19.63
N PHE A 12 -2.71 -8.62 18.82
CA PHE A 12 -2.47 -10.02 18.46
C PHE A 12 -1.31 -10.60 19.27
N GLY A 13 -1.67 -11.52 20.16
CA GLY A 13 -0.78 -12.10 21.16
C GLY A 13 0.33 -13.01 20.61
N SER A 14 1.44 -13.00 21.35
CA SER A 14 2.58 -13.92 21.29
C SER A 14 3.14 -14.23 19.90
N THR A 15 4.03 -13.36 19.44
CA THR A 15 4.99 -13.67 18.37
C THR A 15 5.75 -14.97 18.72
N PRO A 16 5.81 -15.96 17.81
CA PRO A 16 6.65 -17.14 18.00
C PRO A 16 8.12 -16.70 18.15
N LYS A 17 8.74 -17.05 19.28
CA LYS A 17 10.16 -16.83 19.58
C LYS A 17 11.08 -17.75 18.76
N ARG A 18 10.99 -17.72 17.43
CA ARG A 18 11.85 -18.54 16.58
C ARG A 18 12.76 -17.68 15.71
N HIS A 19 14.06 -17.94 15.90
CA HIS A 19 15.16 -17.47 15.09
C HIS A 19 14.84 -17.60 13.60
N VAL A 20 15.06 -16.49 12.93
CA VAL A 20 15.18 -16.36 11.49
C VAL A 20 16.69 -16.36 11.21
N PRO A 21 17.22 -17.03 10.17
CA PRO A 21 18.63 -16.97 9.90
C PRO A 21 19.04 -15.52 9.63
N SER A 22 20.25 -15.20 10.05
CA SER A 22 21.02 -14.19 9.34
C SER A 22 20.89 -14.44 7.83
N SER A 23 20.27 -13.53 7.07
CA SER A 23 20.55 -13.48 5.64
C SER A 23 22.09 -13.47 5.52
N PRO A 24 22.71 -14.27 4.63
CA PRO A 24 24.16 -14.19 4.40
C PRO A 24 24.60 -12.75 4.11
N GLU A 25 23.68 -11.92 3.61
CA GLU A 25 23.88 -10.52 3.28
C GLU A 25 23.80 -9.61 4.53
N LEU A 26 23.17 -10.07 5.62
CA LEU A 26 23.07 -9.36 6.91
C LEU A 26 23.42 -10.26 8.11
N PRO A 27 24.70 -10.68 8.23
CA PRO A 27 25.15 -11.57 9.31
C PRO A 27 24.94 -10.97 10.70
N GLU A 28 24.85 -9.65 10.81
CA GLU A 28 24.69 -8.91 12.06
C GLU A 28 23.25 -8.56 12.42
N LEU A 29 22.26 -8.93 11.59
CA LEU A 29 20.87 -8.54 11.82
C LEU A 29 20.32 -9.06 13.15
N TRP A 30 20.86 -10.15 13.68
CA TRP A 30 20.44 -10.72 14.95
C TRP A 30 21.51 -10.51 16.01
N SER A 31 21.09 -10.23 17.24
CA SER A 31 21.98 -10.25 18.41
C SER A 31 22.66 -11.61 18.57
N LYS A 32 23.75 -11.69 19.35
CA LYS A 32 24.48 -12.97 19.54
C LYS A 32 23.64 -14.06 20.22
N ASP A 33 22.64 -13.67 21.01
CA ASP A 33 21.62 -14.58 21.57
C ASP A 33 20.44 -14.81 20.60
N GLY A 34 20.40 -14.03 19.50
CA GLY A 34 19.40 -13.91 18.44
C GLY A 34 17.98 -13.61 18.91
N LEU A 35 17.83 -13.11 20.14
CA LEU A 35 16.51 -12.84 20.71
C LEU A 35 15.89 -11.55 20.18
N GLN A 36 16.70 -10.64 19.62
CA GLN A 36 16.26 -9.33 19.15
C GLN A 36 16.96 -8.97 17.83
N PRO A 37 16.22 -8.42 16.85
CA PRO A 37 16.83 -7.89 15.65
C PRO A 37 17.53 -6.55 15.94
N ARG A 38 18.72 -6.38 15.37
CA ARG A 38 19.50 -5.14 15.33
C ARG A 38 19.05 -4.30 14.14
N LEU A 39 17.90 -3.63 14.28
CA LEU A 39 17.24 -2.87 13.21
C LEU A 39 18.13 -1.77 12.61
N GLU A 40 19.13 -1.27 13.35
CA GLU A 40 20.10 -0.30 12.86
C GLU A 40 20.90 -0.81 11.66
N VAL A 41 21.15 -2.13 11.59
CA VAL A 41 21.91 -2.78 10.52
C VAL A 41 21.25 -2.60 9.16
N LEU A 42 19.91 -2.52 9.12
CA LEU A 42 19.14 -2.35 7.88
C LEU A 42 19.43 -1.01 7.18
N THR A 43 19.87 0.01 7.93
CA THR A 43 20.13 1.35 7.36
C THR A 43 21.24 1.31 6.30
N GLY A 44 22.23 0.44 6.49
CA GLY A 44 23.35 0.24 5.56
C GLY A 44 23.11 -0.82 4.49
N ALA A 45 21.96 -1.50 4.51
CA ALA A 45 21.67 -2.58 3.58
C ALA A 45 21.37 -2.04 2.16
N ASP A 46 21.73 -2.84 1.16
CA ASP A 46 21.37 -2.58 -0.23
C ASP A 46 19.86 -2.76 -0.46
N THR A 47 19.32 -2.07 -1.47
CA THR A 47 17.88 -2.12 -1.78
C THR A 47 17.40 -3.54 -2.01
N SER A 48 18.18 -4.38 -2.72
CA SER A 48 17.84 -5.78 -3.00
C SER A 48 17.63 -6.60 -1.73
N VAL A 49 18.42 -6.33 -0.68
CA VAL A 49 18.33 -7.00 0.62
C VAL A 49 17.04 -6.57 1.32
N LEU A 50 16.73 -5.27 1.30
CA LEU A 50 15.53 -4.71 1.91
C LEU A 50 14.25 -5.25 1.24
N THR A 51 14.25 -5.35 -0.09
CA THR A 51 13.13 -5.92 -0.84
C THR A 51 12.98 -7.42 -0.57
N ALA A 52 14.09 -8.16 -0.47
CA ALA A 52 14.06 -9.58 -0.12
C ALA A 52 13.49 -9.83 1.28
N ILE A 53 13.82 -8.98 2.27
CA ILE A 53 13.22 -9.02 3.61
C ILE A 53 11.69 -8.89 3.55
N CYS A 54 11.20 -7.95 2.74
CA CYS A 54 9.76 -7.72 2.60
C CYS A 54 9.08 -8.89 1.88
N ASP A 55 9.71 -9.43 0.83
CA ASP A 55 9.21 -10.60 0.09
C ASP A 55 9.16 -11.86 0.97
N ASP A 56 10.20 -12.08 1.78
CA ASP A 56 10.25 -13.14 2.78
C ASP A 56 9.10 -13.02 3.78
N TYR A 57 8.87 -11.82 4.33
CA TYR A 57 7.81 -11.57 5.29
C TYR A 57 6.45 -12.00 4.74
N TRP A 58 6.12 -11.59 3.51
CA TRP A 58 4.85 -11.96 2.86
C TRP A 58 4.77 -13.42 2.42
N GLY A 59 5.86 -13.95 1.85
CA GLY A 59 5.97 -15.35 1.47
C GLY A 59 5.78 -16.30 2.65
N SER A 60 6.11 -15.85 3.86
CA SER A 60 5.99 -16.64 5.09
C SER A 60 4.56 -17.06 5.46
N PHE A 61 3.55 -16.35 4.93
CA PHE A 61 2.13 -16.65 5.12
C PHE A 61 1.60 -17.67 4.11
N LEU A 62 2.34 -17.91 3.02
CA LEU A 62 1.91 -18.72 1.89
C LEU A 62 2.51 -20.13 1.92
N VAL A 63 3.72 -20.27 2.48
CA VAL A 63 4.45 -21.55 2.51
C VAL A 63 4.64 -22.05 3.94
N ALA A 64 4.41 -23.35 4.15
CA ALA A 64 4.65 -24.01 5.42
C ALA A 64 6.16 -24.02 5.79
N GLN A 65 6.48 -23.40 6.93
CA GLN A 65 7.66 -23.66 7.78
C GLN A 65 9.04 -23.79 7.12
N ASP A 66 9.38 -22.98 6.10
CA ASP A 66 10.80 -22.75 5.83
C ASP A 66 11.39 -21.89 6.96
N VAL A 67 12.41 -22.44 7.61
CA VAL A 67 13.14 -21.81 8.72
C VAL A 67 14.04 -20.68 8.23
N SER A 68 14.26 -20.54 6.92
CA SER A 68 15.15 -19.54 6.37
C SER A 68 14.54 -18.15 6.14
N ILE A 69 13.21 -18.03 6.28
CA ILE A 69 12.43 -16.84 5.93
C ILE A 69 12.39 -15.83 7.08
N ILE A 70 12.61 -14.55 6.77
CA ILE A 70 12.46 -13.45 7.73
C ILE A 70 10.98 -13.11 7.97
N ARG A 71 10.45 -13.49 9.15
CA ARG A 71 9.03 -13.29 9.52
C ARG A 71 8.80 -12.18 10.54
N HIS A 72 9.84 -11.43 10.90
CA HIS A 72 9.75 -10.51 12.03
C HIS A 72 9.11 -9.17 11.59
N PRO A 73 7.94 -8.79 12.14
CA PRO A 73 7.22 -7.60 11.69
C PRO A 73 8.05 -6.33 11.83
N ASP A 74 8.81 -6.17 12.91
CA ASP A 74 9.65 -4.96 13.07
C ASP A 74 10.78 -4.87 12.05
N VAL A 75 11.30 -6.01 11.57
CA VAL A 75 12.34 -6.05 10.53
C VAL A 75 11.74 -5.68 9.18
N HIS A 76 10.56 -6.24 8.86
CA HIS A 76 9.77 -5.88 7.68
C HIS A 76 9.43 -4.38 7.64
N HIS A 77 8.79 -3.86 8.70
CA HIS A 77 8.40 -2.45 8.77
C HIS A 77 9.60 -1.51 8.66
N ARG A 78 10.72 -1.86 9.30
CA ARG A 78 11.94 -1.05 9.21
C ARG A 78 12.52 -1.08 7.79
N ALA A 79 12.49 -2.23 7.11
CA ALA A 79 12.92 -2.33 5.73
C ALA A 79 12.05 -1.46 4.81
N LEU A 80 10.72 -1.52 4.94
CA LEU A 80 9.80 -0.64 4.22
C LEU A 80 10.07 0.85 4.46
N GLU A 81 10.29 1.24 5.71
CA GLU A 81 10.60 2.64 6.06
C GLU A 81 11.86 3.12 5.33
N ILE A 82 12.91 2.30 5.29
CA ILE A 82 14.16 2.64 4.59
C ILE A 82 13.96 2.67 3.07
N LEU A 83 13.16 1.76 2.50
CA LEU A 83 12.83 1.74 1.08
C LEU A 83 12.20 3.06 0.60
N THR A 84 11.50 3.80 1.47
CA THR A 84 10.96 5.14 1.15
C THR A 84 12.03 6.17 0.77
N THR A 85 13.33 5.85 0.94
CA THR A 85 14.46 6.71 0.59
C THR A 85 15.20 6.27 -0.67
N ARG A 86 14.85 5.11 -1.25
CA ARG A 86 15.60 4.43 -2.33
C ARG A 86 15.10 4.74 -3.75
N LYS A 87 14.17 5.69 -3.90
CA LYS A 87 13.65 6.22 -5.20
C LYS A 87 13.31 5.09 -6.18
N ASN A 88 13.78 5.17 -7.43
CA ASN A 88 13.38 4.32 -8.56
C ASN A 88 13.52 2.81 -8.30
N GLU A 89 14.55 2.38 -7.55
CA GLU A 89 14.74 0.96 -7.23
C GLU A 89 13.57 0.43 -6.39
N ALA A 90 13.11 1.21 -5.40
CA ALA A 90 11.96 0.86 -4.58
C ALA A 90 10.64 0.97 -5.35
N VAL A 91 10.51 1.93 -6.27
CA VAL A 91 9.32 2.07 -7.14
C VAL A 91 9.13 0.82 -7.98
N THR A 92 10.19 0.36 -8.65
CA THR A 92 10.14 -0.83 -9.52
C THR A 92 9.66 -2.06 -8.75
N TRP A 93 10.24 -2.30 -7.57
CA TRP A 93 9.82 -3.40 -6.71
C TRP A 93 8.37 -3.25 -6.24
N ALA A 94 7.98 -2.07 -5.75
CA ALA A 94 6.64 -1.82 -5.25
C ALA A 94 5.57 -2.06 -6.33
N CYS A 95 5.80 -1.61 -7.57
CA CYS A 95 4.90 -1.89 -8.70
C CYS A 95 4.72 -3.38 -8.97
N GLN A 96 5.78 -4.19 -8.86
CA GLN A 96 5.67 -5.64 -8.99
C GLN A 96 4.83 -6.27 -7.87
N ARG A 97 4.83 -5.66 -6.67
CA ARG A 97 4.08 -6.15 -5.50
C ARG A 97 2.62 -5.74 -5.47
N LEU A 98 2.19 -4.77 -6.28
CA LEU A 98 0.75 -4.47 -6.46
C LEU A 98 -0.06 -5.67 -7.00
N LYS A 99 0.61 -6.66 -7.60
CA LYS A 99 0.01 -7.91 -8.12
C LYS A 99 0.26 -9.12 -7.22
N HIS A 100 0.81 -8.92 -6.02
CA HIS A 100 1.07 -10.00 -5.07
C HIS A 100 -0.24 -10.69 -4.68
N GLU A 101 -0.22 -11.95 -4.22
CA GLU A 101 -1.45 -12.68 -3.87
C GLU A 101 -2.02 -12.30 -2.48
N ASN A 102 -1.16 -11.94 -1.54
CA ASN A 102 -1.53 -11.38 -0.23
C ASN A 102 -1.92 -9.89 -0.36
N TYR A 103 -3.09 -9.51 0.16
CA TYR A 103 -3.60 -8.13 0.16
C TYR A 103 -2.74 -7.18 1.01
N GLU A 104 -2.16 -7.65 2.12
CA GLU A 104 -1.28 -6.82 2.98
C GLU A 104 -0.02 -6.38 2.21
N ALA A 105 0.49 -7.26 1.35
CA ALA A 105 1.61 -6.92 0.47
C ALA A 105 1.23 -5.87 -0.59
N ARG A 106 0.00 -5.94 -1.12
CA ARG A 106 -0.53 -4.94 -2.06
C ARG A 106 -0.77 -3.60 -1.38
N GLU A 107 -1.31 -3.61 -0.16
CA GLU A 107 -1.51 -2.42 0.69
C GLU A 107 -0.18 -1.72 1.02
N ASP A 108 0.82 -2.47 1.49
CA ASP A 108 2.14 -1.93 1.81
C ASP A 108 2.87 -1.41 0.56
N ALA A 109 2.73 -2.09 -0.58
CA ALA A 109 3.27 -1.62 -1.85
C ALA A 109 2.63 -0.29 -2.29
N ALA A 110 1.30 -0.18 -2.24
CA ALA A 110 0.59 1.06 -2.56
C ALA A 110 0.96 2.19 -1.59
N SER A 111 1.07 1.88 -0.29
CA SER A 111 1.49 2.83 0.74
C SER A 111 2.93 3.31 0.57
N LEU A 112 3.85 2.43 0.14
CA LEU A 112 5.22 2.81 -0.20
C LEU A 112 5.26 3.72 -1.43
N ILE A 113 4.48 3.42 -2.47
CA ILE A 113 4.37 4.26 -3.66
C ILE A 113 3.83 5.64 -3.30
N ALA A 114 2.79 5.74 -2.46
CA ALA A 114 2.27 7.00 -1.96
C ALA A 114 3.35 7.84 -1.26
N GLN A 115 4.21 7.21 -0.45
CA GLN A 115 5.32 7.89 0.22
C GLN A 115 6.41 8.35 -0.74
N LEU A 116 6.74 7.54 -1.76
CA LEU A 116 7.69 7.90 -2.81
C LEU A 116 7.16 9.05 -3.67
N ALA A 117 5.86 9.04 -4.02
CA ALA A 117 5.18 10.10 -4.73
C ALA A 117 5.24 11.44 -3.98
N ARG A 118 4.94 11.45 -2.67
CA ARG A 118 5.06 12.66 -1.81
C ARG A 118 6.46 13.25 -1.80
N LYS A 119 7.49 12.43 -2.04
CA LYS A 119 8.89 12.86 -2.08
C LYS A 119 9.37 13.20 -3.51
N GLY A 120 8.48 13.18 -4.51
CA GLY A 120 8.80 13.42 -5.92
C GLY A 120 9.72 12.34 -6.51
N ALA A 121 9.64 11.11 -6.02
CA ALA A 121 10.56 10.03 -6.37
C ALA A 121 10.08 9.12 -7.51
N LEU A 122 8.89 9.36 -8.08
CA LEU A 122 8.38 8.57 -9.22
C LEU A 122 9.00 9.00 -10.56
N LEU A 123 9.35 10.28 -10.72
CA LEU A 123 10.02 10.83 -11.91
C LEU A 123 9.35 10.35 -13.21
N ASP A 124 10.11 9.70 -14.10
CA ASP A 124 9.64 9.26 -15.41
C ASP A 124 8.65 8.06 -15.37
N ASP A 125 8.55 7.38 -14.23
CA ASP A 125 7.69 6.19 -14.06
C ASP A 125 6.26 6.54 -13.62
N GLU A 126 5.96 7.81 -13.34
CA GLU A 126 4.70 8.27 -12.73
C GLU A 126 3.44 7.72 -13.44
N GLN A 127 3.37 7.81 -14.77
CA GLN A 127 2.21 7.33 -15.52
C GLN A 127 2.07 5.81 -15.48
N VAL A 128 3.19 5.07 -15.50
CA VAL A 128 3.18 3.61 -15.44
C VAL A 128 2.73 3.15 -14.05
N VAL A 129 3.25 3.79 -13.01
CA VAL A 129 2.87 3.56 -11.62
C VAL A 129 1.38 3.84 -11.41
N ALA A 130 0.87 4.96 -11.93
CA ALA A 130 -0.54 5.33 -11.82
C ALA A 130 -1.47 4.30 -12.48
N LYS A 131 -1.09 3.74 -13.64
CA LYS A 131 -1.87 2.67 -14.30
C LYS A 131 -1.95 1.41 -13.44
N GLU A 132 -0.84 0.99 -12.85
CA GLU A 132 -0.79 -0.19 -12.00
C GLU A 132 -1.60 0.02 -10.69
N LEU A 133 -1.50 1.20 -10.09
CA LEU A 133 -2.31 1.56 -8.92
C LEU A 133 -3.81 1.58 -9.25
N ARG A 134 -4.19 2.11 -10.42
CA ARG A 134 -5.60 2.11 -10.85
C ARG A 134 -6.16 0.70 -10.91
N ILE A 135 -5.41 -0.26 -11.45
CA ILE A 135 -5.86 -1.67 -11.51
C ILE A 135 -6.20 -2.18 -10.10
N LEU A 136 -5.33 -1.91 -9.11
CA LEU A 136 -5.59 -2.29 -7.72
C LEU A 136 -6.78 -1.53 -7.12
N ALA A 137 -6.84 -0.20 -7.32
CA ALA A 137 -7.87 0.67 -6.76
C ALA A 137 -9.30 0.32 -7.22
N VAL A 138 -9.45 -0.25 -8.42
CA VAL A 138 -10.76 -0.65 -8.96
C VAL A 138 -11.05 -2.15 -8.79
N THR A 139 -10.16 -2.90 -8.14
CA THR A 139 -10.39 -4.33 -7.87
C THR A 139 -11.47 -4.45 -6.78
N PRO A 140 -12.64 -5.04 -7.07
CA PRO A 140 -13.74 -5.09 -6.11
C PRO A 140 -13.37 -5.84 -4.83
N PRO A 141 -13.97 -5.46 -3.69
CA PRO A 141 -13.74 -6.16 -2.45
C PRO A 141 -14.21 -7.61 -2.52
N ARG A 142 -13.42 -8.53 -1.96
CA ARG A 142 -13.86 -9.92 -1.72
C ARG A 142 -14.67 -9.98 -0.41
N GLU A 143 -15.37 -11.09 -0.18
CA GLU A 143 -16.30 -11.29 0.96
C GLU A 143 -15.74 -10.94 2.36
N ASP A 144 -14.42 -10.89 2.54
CA ASP A 144 -13.77 -10.56 3.82
C ASP A 144 -13.36 -9.08 3.98
N SER A 145 -13.69 -8.20 3.03
CA SER A 145 -13.40 -6.74 2.99
C SER A 145 -11.90 -6.36 3.03
N LYS A 146 -10.99 -7.33 3.06
CA LYS A 146 -9.55 -7.07 3.18
C LYS A 146 -8.96 -6.47 1.91
N GLU A 147 -9.51 -6.87 0.76
CA GLU A 147 -9.16 -6.26 -0.51
C GLU A 147 -9.51 -4.77 -0.57
N ALA A 148 -10.57 -4.34 0.13
CA ALA A 148 -10.96 -2.94 0.19
C ALA A 148 -9.81 -2.08 0.75
N GLN A 149 -9.08 -2.58 1.75
CA GLN A 149 -7.94 -1.88 2.38
C GLN A 149 -6.80 -1.62 1.38
N ALA A 150 -6.46 -2.63 0.59
CA ALA A 150 -5.44 -2.49 -0.46
C ALA A 150 -5.90 -1.51 -1.55
N ALA A 151 -7.18 -1.56 -1.92
CA ALA A 151 -7.78 -0.60 -2.85
C ALA A 151 -7.79 0.83 -2.29
N THR A 152 -8.12 1.04 -1.01
CA THR A 152 -8.05 2.35 -0.34
C THR A 152 -6.62 2.90 -0.40
N ALA A 153 -5.62 2.08 -0.07
CA ALA A 153 -4.23 2.50 -0.14
C ALA A 153 -3.81 2.91 -1.57
N ALA A 154 -4.31 2.20 -2.58
CA ALA A 154 -4.09 2.53 -3.98
C ALA A 154 -4.80 3.84 -4.39
N LEU A 155 -6.03 4.09 -3.92
CA LEU A 155 -6.75 5.35 -4.13
C LEU A 155 -6.01 6.55 -3.52
N ILE A 156 -5.50 6.40 -2.31
CA ILE A 156 -4.68 7.43 -1.64
C ILE A 156 -3.38 7.67 -2.43
N ALA A 157 -2.72 6.62 -2.91
CA ALA A 157 -1.53 6.76 -3.74
C ALA A 157 -1.84 7.51 -5.05
N LEU A 158 -2.95 7.17 -5.70
CA LEU A 158 -3.43 7.85 -6.89
C LEU A 158 -3.79 9.31 -6.64
N SER A 159 -4.43 9.65 -5.52
CA SER A 159 -4.79 11.04 -5.23
C SER A 159 -3.58 11.93 -4.98
N ILE A 160 -2.48 11.36 -4.49
CA ILE A 160 -1.19 12.07 -4.34
C ILE A 160 -0.52 12.29 -5.70
N ILE A 161 -0.56 11.28 -6.59
CA ILE A 161 0.00 11.39 -7.94
C ILE A 161 -0.86 12.33 -8.79
N GLY A 162 -2.17 12.26 -8.64
CA GLY A 162 -3.17 12.97 -9.43
C GLY A 162 -3.32 12.40 -10.84
N GLY A 163 -3.74 13.26 -11.76
CA GLY A 163 -3.85 12.94 -13.18
C GLY A 163 -5.08 12.11 -13.56
N THR A 164 -5.10 11.67 -14.82
CA THR A 164 -6.27 11.02 -15.43
C THR A 164 -6.58 9.65 -14.83
N GLU A 165 -5.56 8.88 -14.45
CA GLU A 165 -5.75 7.55 -13.87
C GLU A 165 -6.41 7.61 -12.48
N CYS A 166 -6.12 8.64 -11.68
CA CYS A 166 -6.79 8.89 -10.42
C CYS A 166 -8.29 9.16 -10.64
N MET A 167 -8.63 10.08 -11.54
CA MET A 167 -10.02 10.40 -11.85
C MET A 167 -10.77 9.22 -12.47
N ALA A 168 -10.10 8.40 -13.28
CA ALA A 168 -10.69 7.18 -13.83
C ALA A 168 -11.02 6.16 -12.74
N ALA A 169 -10.14 5.97 -11.74
CA ALA A 169 -10.40 5.10 -10.60
C ALA A 169 -11.56 5.62 -9.75
N VAL A 170 -11.53 6.91 -9.38
CA VAL A 170 -12.58 7.58 -8.59
C VAL A 170 -13.95 7.43 -9.25
N ARG A 171 -14.05 7.73 -10.56
CA ARG A 171 -15.30 7.57 -11.30
C ARG A 171 -15.78 6.12 -11.27
N HIS A 172 -14.88 5.17 -11.48
CA HIS A 172 -15.25 3.75 -11.49
C HIS A 172 -15.82 3.30 -10.14
N VAL A 173 -15.13 3.59 -9.03
CA VAL A 173 -15.56 3.20 -7.68
C VAL A 173 -16.89 3.86 -7.31
N ILE A 174 -17.08 5.15 -7.64
CA ILE A 174 -18.34 5.85 -7.34
C ILE A 174 -19.50 5.30 -8.16
N THR A 175 -19.30 4.93 -9.43
CA THR A 175 -20.40 4.61 -10.35
C THR A 175 -20.68 3.11 -10.53
N SER A 176 -19.79 2.24 -10.05
CA SER A 176 -19.95 0.79 -10.16
C SER A 176 -20.78 0.22 -9.00
N ALA A 177 -21.69 -0.70 -9.33
CA ALA A 177 -22.48 -1.44 -8.35
C ALA A 177 -21.63 -2.41 -7.51
N ASP A 178 -20.43 -2.78 -7.98
CA ASP A 178 -19.50 -3.66 -7.25
C ASP A 178 -18.96 -3.01 -5.95
N TRP A 179 -19.14 -1.70 -5.82
CA TRP A 179 -18.66 -0.88 -4.70
C TRP A 179 -19.80 -0.28 -3.88
N ASP A 180 -21.06 -0.62 -4.17
CA ASP A 180 -22.18 -0.14 -3.36
C ASP A 180 -22.02 -0.64 -1.91
N ASP A 181 -22.29 0.26 -0.97
CA ASP A 181 -22.11 0.07 0.48
C ASP A 181 -20.65 -0.08 0.96
N ASP A 182 -19.64 0.16 0.11
CA ASP A 182 -18.22 0.15 0.51
C ASP A 182 -17.71 1.55 0.90
N ASP A 183 -16.90 1.62 1.96
CA ASP A 183 -16.29 2.86 2.46
C ASP A 183 -15.40 3.56 1.41
N ASN A 184 -14.88 2.83 0.41
CA ASN A 184 -14.10 3.44 -0.66
C ASN A 184 -14.91 4.40 -1.54
N GLN A 185 -16.24 4.30 -1.57
CA GLN A 185 -17.08 5.31 -2.23
C GLN A 185 -16.96 6.67 -1.54
N TRP A 186 -16.85 6.69 -0.21
CA TRP A 186 -16.65 7.92 0.57
C TRP A 186 -15.27 8.53 0.31
N GLU A 187 -14.22 7.70 0.33
CA GLU A 187 -12.86 8.15 0.02
C GLU A 187 -12.80 8.74 -1.40
N CYS A 188 -13.47 8.10 -2.37
CA CYS A 188 -13.54 8.62 -3.73
C CYS A 188 -14.33 9.93 -3.85
N ALA A 189 -15.41 10.10 -3.08
CA ALA A 189 -16.14 11.36 -3.02
C ALA A 189 -15.26 12.49 -2.46
N GLU A 190 -14.46 12.22 -1.42
CA GLU A 190 -13.50 13.17 -0.85
C GLU A 190 -12.38 13.51 -1.86
N ILE A 191 -11.81 12.50 -2.52
CA ILE A 191 -10.80 12.72 -3.56
C ILE A 191 -11.37 13.58 -4.70
N LEU A 192 -12.59 13.29 -5.15
CA LEU A 192 -13.25 14.06 -6.21
C LEU A 192 -13.50 15.50 -5.76
N ALA A 193 -14.05 15.72 -4.57
CA ALA A 193 -14.28 17.03 -3.98
C ALA A 193 -12.99 17.87 -3.97
N ASN A 194 -11.88 17.28 -3.51
CA ASN A 194 -10.58 17.94 -3.46
C ASN A 194 -10.03 18.30 -4.85
N HIS A 195 -10.24 17.44 -5.86
CA HIS A 195 -9.76 17.68 -7.23
C HIS A 195 -10.62 18.69 -8.00
N THR A 196 -11.92 18.77 -7.70
CA THR A 196 -12.89 19.63 -8.39
C THR A 196 -13.18 20.92 -7.62
N ASN A 197 -12.70 21.03 -6.38
CA ASN A 197 -13.00 22.10 -5.44
C ASN A 197 -14.52 22.23 -5.18
N GLU A 198 -15.18 21.09 -5.06
CA GLU A 198 -16.62 20.98 -4.78
C GLU A 198 -16.87 20.59 -3.31
N SER A 199 -18.03 20.99 -2.79
CA SER A 199 -18.41 20.82 -1.37
C SER A 199 -19.21 19.54 -1.10
N PHE A 200 -18.92 18.42 -1.77
CA PHE A 200 -19.70 17.18 -1.59
C PHE A 200 -19.73 16.71 -0.12
N MET A 201 -18.63 16.93 0.60
CA MET A 201 -18.49 16.51 2.01
C MET A 201 -19.37 17.29 2.99
N ASP A 202 -19.99 18.40 2.54
CA ASP A 202 -20.98 19.15 3.32
C ASP A 202 -22.41 18.60 3.15
N SER A 203 -22.61 17.66 2.21
CA SER A 203 -23.89 16.98 1.97
C SER A 203 -24.20 15.94 3.06
N GLU A 204 -25.48 15.63 3.27
CA GLU A 204 -25.90 14.48 4.08
C GLU A 204 -25.47 13.16 3.46
N ASP A 205 -25.37 13.11 2.14
CA ASP A 205 -24.87 11.98 1.36
C ASP A 205 -23.82 12.48 0.34
N PRO A 206 -22.53 12.50 0.72
CA PRO A 206 -21.44 12.92 -0.18
C PRO A 206 -21.30 12.03 -1.41
N VAL A 207 -21.60 10.73 -1.29
CA VAL A 207 -21.49 9.78 -2.41
C VAL A 207 -22.58 10.05 -3.44
N ALA A 208 -23.83 10.28 -3.00
CA ALA A 208 -24.91 10.65 -3.91
C ALA A 208 -24.64 11.98 -4.61
N ALA A 209 -24.13 12.99 -3.90
CA ALA A 209 -23.75 14.27 -4.49
C ALA A 209 -22.64 14.12 -5.54
N ALA A 210 -21.62 13.30 -5.25
CA ALA A 210 -20.55 13.00 -6.21
C ALA A 210 -21.07 12.22 -7.43
N LYS A 211 -22.00 11.26 -7.24
CA LYS A 211 -22.66 10.52 -8.32
C LYS A 211 -23.43 11.46 -9.26
N GLU A 212 -24.21 12.40 -8.71
CA GLU A 212 -24.96 13.41 -9.47
C GLU A 212 -24.01 14.31 -10.27
N TRP A 213 -22.98 14.85 -9.62
CA TRP A 213 -22.00 15.71 -10.28
C TRP A 213 -21.30 15.02 -11.45
N LEU A 214 -20.94 13.74 -11.32
CA LEU A 214 -20.33 12.94 -12.39
C LEU A 214 -21.27 12.69 -13.58
N GLN A 215 -22.59 12.67 -13.36
CA GLN A 215 -23.57 12.57 -14.45
C GLN A 215 -23.64 13.86 -15.25
N GLU A 216 -23.52 15.00 -14.59
CA GLU A 216 -23.54 16.33 -15.22
C GLU A 216 -22.20 16.70 -15.88
N HIS A 217 -21.10 16.11 -15.41
CA HIS A 217 -19.73 16.39 -15.87
C HIS A 217 -19.02 15.11 -16.35
N PRO A 218 -19.36 14.58 -17.54
CA PRO A 218 -18.71 13.38 -18.05
C PRO A 218 -17.20 13.61 -18.24
N ILE A 219 -16.40 12.99 -17.38
CA ILE A 219 -14.95 12.94 -17.54
C ILE A 219 -14.66 12.15 -18.82
N SER A 220 -14.08 12.78 -19.84
CA SER A 220 -13.76 12.09 -21.09
C SER A 220 -12.79 10.95 -20.82
N GLU A 221 -13.15 9.74 -21.26
CA GLU A 221 -12.27 8.58 -21.22
C GLU A 221 -11.06 8.88 -22.12
N CYS A 222 -9.88 9.06 -21.54
CA CYS A 222 -8.61 9.12 -22.26
C CYS A 222 -7.87 7.80 -22.11
#